data_AF-A0A2E4JS80-F1
#
_entry.id   AF-A0A2E4JS80-F1
#
_cell.length_a   1.000
_cell.length_b   1.000
_cell.length_c   1.000
_cell.angle_alpha   90.00
_cell.angle_beta   90.00
_cell.angle_gamma   90.00
#
_symmetry.space_group_name_H-M   'P 1'
#
loop_
_entity.id
_entity.type
_entity.pdbx_description
1 polymer ?
#
loop_
_entity_poly.entity_id
_entity_poly.type
_entity_poly.pdbx_seq_one_letter_code
_entity_poly.pdbx_strand_id
1 'polypeptide(L)'
;MICDLYIKDVTSRFRVLTSRCLRRINVNEITSNGYAFQVEILYRFAQYGFDICEVPITFVDRKESKSKLNPSEIFKFLSMCARIMFRKQRF
;
A
#
# COMPACT_ATOMS: atom_id res chain seq x y z
N MET A 1 -12.79 -5.89 -0.67
CA MET A 1 -12.40 -4.49 -0.94
C MET A 1 -11.74 -3.93 0.30
N ILE A 2 -10.43 -3.70 0.25
CA ILE A 2 -9.70 -2.96 1.29
C ILE A 2 -9.44 -1.57 0.70
N CYS A 3 -9.77 -0.52 1.45
CA CYS A 3 -9.55 0.88 1.05
C CYS A 3 -10.21 1.30 -0.28
N ASP A 4 -11.34 0.71 -0.66
CA ASP A 4 -12.06 1.01 -1.91
C ASP A 4 -11.26 0.73 -3.20
N LEU A 5 -10.26 -0.14 -3.11
CA LEU A 5 -9.46 -0.59 -4.24
C LEU A 5 -10.07 -1.87 -4.81
N TYR A 6 -10.24 -1.93 -6.13
CA TYR A 6 -10.56 -3.14 -6.90
C TYR A 6 -9.31 -4.02 -7.12
N ILE A 7 -8.46 -4.12 -6.10
CA ILE A 7 -7.15 -4.79 -6.14
C ILE A 7 -7.19 -5.91 -5.09
N LYS A 8 -6.84 -7.13 -5.48
CA LYS A 8 -6.81 -8.30 -4.59
C LYS A 8 -5.63 -8.25 -3.63
N ASP A 9 -4.45 -7.84 -4.10
CA ASP A 9 -3.22 -7.74 -3.32
C ASP A 9 -2.73 -6.29 -3.18
N VAL A 10 -3.21 -5.65 -2.11
CA VAL A 10 -2.80 -4.29 -1.74
C VAL A 10 -1.48 -4.26 -0.96
N THR A 11 -0.96 -5.40 -0.49
CA THR A 11 0.21 -5.47 0.39
C THR A 11 1.49 -5.89 -0.32
N SER A 12 1.40 -6.36 -1.57
CA SER A 12 2.57 -6.69 -2.38
C SER A 12 3.54 -5.51 -2.49
N ARG A 13 4.82 -5.81 -2.26
CA ARG A 13 5.93 -4.87 -2.45
C ARG A 13 6.44 -4.83 -3.88
N PHE A 14 6.01 -5.76 -4.72
CA PHE A 14 6.50 -5.89 -6.08
C PHE A 14 5.55 -5.17 -7.04
N ARG A 15 5.92 -3.94 -7.41
CA ARG A 15 5.10 -3.05 -8.23
C ARG A 15 5.98 -2.32 -9.24
N VAL A 16 5.44 -2.12 -10.43
CA VAL A 16 6.02 -1.23 -11.44
C VAL A 16 5.25 0.08 -11.40
N LEU A 17 5.96 1.19 -11.24
CA LEU A 17 5.38 2.53 -11.23
C LEU A 17 5.93 3.31 -12.42
N THR A 18 5.05 4.00 -13.14
CA THR A 18 5.49 4.92 -14.18
C THR A 18 6.12 6.16 -13.55
N SER A 19 7.02 6.82 -14.30
CA SER A 19 7.62 8.08 -13.86
C SER A 19 6.57 9.18 -13.61
N ARG A 20 5.44 9.14 -14.31
CA ARG A 20 4.29 10.05 -14.11
C ARG A 20 3.64 9.83 -12.75
N CYS A 21 3.43 8.58 -12.34
CA CYS A 21 2.88 8.27 -11.02
C CYS A 21 3.81 8.77 -9.91
N LEU A 22 5.12 8.48 -10.03
CA LEU A 22 6.11 8.90 -9.03
C LEU A 22 6.17 10.43 -8.86
N ARG A 23 6.14 11.19 -9.95
CA ARG A 23 6.13 12.68 -9.89
C ARG A 23 4.89 13.26 -9.23
N ARG A 24 3.79 12.51 -9.14
CA ARG A 24 2.56 12.97 -8.51
C ARG A 24 2.54 12.74 -7.00
N ILE A 25 3.44 11.91 -6.48
CA ILE A 25 3.55 11.66 -5.04
C ILE A 25 4.11 12.91 -4.35
N ASN A 26 3.33 13.48 -3.44
CA ASN A 26 3.84 14.43 -2.45
C ASN A 26 4.28 13.68 -1.20
N VAL A 27 5.60 13.52 -1.01
CA VAL A 27 6.17 12.76 0.11
C VAL A 27 5.77 13.35 1.47
N ASN A 28 5.56 14.66 1.55
CA ASN A 28 5.17 15.34 2.78
C ASN A 28 3.74 14.99 3.23
N GLU A 29 2.90 14.52 2.31
CA GLU A 29 1.55 14.09 2.66
C GLU A 29 1.49 12.64 3.16
N ILE A 30 2.54 11.85 2.94
CA ILE A 30 2.61 10.46 3.37
C ILE A 30 2.78 10.43 4.89
N THR A 31 1.77 9.92 5.58
CA THR A 31 1.76 9.87 7.06
C THR A 31 2.15 8.51 7.60
N SER A 32 2.14 7.49 6.75
CA SER A 32 2.37 6.10 7.13
C SER A 32 3.85 5.75 7.07
N ASN A 33 4.34 5.12 8.14
CA ASN A 33 5.72 4.63 8.23
C ASN A 33 5.79 3.12 7.98
N GLY A 34 6.97 2.65 7.58
CA GLY A 34 7.23 1.21 7.43
C GLY A 34 6.38 0.56 6.34
N TYR A 35 5.95 -0.69 6.51
CA TYR A 35 5.19 -1.41 5.48
C TYR A 35 3.88 -0.72 5.05
N ALA A 36 3.33 0.09 5.93
CA ALA A 36 2.05 0.74 5.75
C ALA A 36 2.07 1.82 4.65
N PHE A 37 3.23 2.43 4.36
CA PHE A 37 3.34 3.44 3.30
C PHE A 37 2.91 2.91 1.92
N GLN A 38 3.11 1.62 1.65
CA GLN A 38 2.82 1.03 0.34
C GLN A 38 1.33 1.03 0.03
N VAL A 39 0.51 0.72 1.04
CA VAL A 39 -0.95 0.80 0.93
C VAL A 39 -1.39 2.25 0.80
N GLU A 40 -0.72 3.20 1.48
CA GLU A 40 -1.07 4.63 1.39
C GLU A 40 -0.86 5.16 -0.02
N ILE A 41 0.30 4.83 -0.63
CA ILE A 41 0.64 5.23 -1.99
C ILE A 41 -0.38 4.65 -2.99
N LEU A 42 -0.71 3.37 -2.84
CA LEU A 42 -1.67 2.71 -3.73
C LEU A 42 -3.07 3.33 -3.62
N TYR A 43 -3.51 3.60 -2.39
CA TYR A 43 -4.77 4.31 -2.14
C TYR A 43 -4.78 5.69 -2.79
N ARG A 44 -3.70 6.46 -2.63
CA ARG A 44 -3.56 7.79 -3.25
C ARG A 44 -3.57 7.72 -4.78
N PHE A 45 -2.92 6.73 -5.38
CA PHE A 45 -2.96 6.56 -6.83
C PHE A 45 -4.36 6.29 -7.36
N ALA A 46 -5.14 5.47 -6.66
CA ALA A 46 -6.53 5.29 -7.01
C ALA A 46 -7.35 6.58 -6.85
N GLN A 47 -7.12 7.34 -5.77
CA GLN A 47 -7.76 8.65 -5.57
C GLN A 47 -7.37 9.68 -6.63
N TYR A 48 -6.15 9.62 -7.16
CA TYR A 48 -5.68 10.47 -8.26
C TYR A 48 -6.17 9.99 -9.64
N GLY A 49 -6.92 8.88 -9.72
CA GLY A 49 -7.49 8.35 -10.96
C GLY A 49 -6.46 7.70 -11.90
N PHE A 50 -5.37 7.16 -11.35
CA PHE A 50 -4.44 6.37 -12.17
C PHE A 50 -5.01 4.99 -12.47
N ASP A 51 -4.71 4.48 -13.66
CA ASP A 51 -4.99 3.09 -14.02
C ASP A 51 -4.11 2.13 -13.21
N ILE A 52 -4.74 1.17 -12.55
CA ILE A 52 -4.06 0.16 -11.75
C ILE A 52 -4.52 -1.22 -12.23
N CYS A 53 -3.56 -2.07 -12.58
CA CYS A 53 -3.80 -3.45 -12.96
C CYS A 53 -2.96 -4.41 -12.09
N GLU A 54 -3.47 -5.63 -11.91
CA GLU A 54 -2.77 -6.71 -11.24
C GLU A 54 -2.27 -7.72 -12.27
N VAL A 55 -0.98 -8.04 -12.21
CA VAL A 55 -0.37 -9.10 -13.03
C VAL A 55 -0.02 -10.26 -12.09
N PRO A 56 -0.59 -11.46 -12.30
CA PRO A 56 -0.30 -12.60 -11.44
C PRO A 56 1.17 -13.03 -11.61
N ILE A 57 1.83 -13.29 -10.48
CA ILE A 57 3.20 -13.78 -10.43
C ILE A 57 3.28 -15.03 -9.56
N THR A 58 4.21 -15.94 -9.87
CA THR A 58 4.56 -17.04 -8.98
C THR A 58 5.63 -16.57 -8.01
N PHE A 59 5.28 -16.45 -6.73
CA PHE A 59 6.24 -16.14 -5.68
C PHE A 59 7.00 -17.41 -5.31
N VAL A 60 8.32 -17.40 -5.50
CA VAL A 60 9.17 -18.53 -5.10
C VAL A 60 9.69 -18.26 -3.70
N ASP A 61 9.50 -19.19 -2.78
CA ASP A 61 9.93 -19.02 -1.40
C ASP A 61 11.46 -18.86 -1.31
N ARG A 62 11.88 -17.86 -0.54
CA ARG A 62 13.28 -17.72 -0.15
C ARG A 62 13.64 -18.87 0.78
N LYS A 63 14.56 -19.74 0.35
CA LYS A 63 14.99 -20.91 1.13
C LYS A 63 15.88 -20.57 2.32
N GLU A 64 16.46 -19.37 2.35
CA GLU A 64 17.37 -18.96 3.42
C GLU A 64 17.01 -17.57 3.97
N SER A 65 16.93 -17.47 5.31
CA SER A 65 16.77 -16.28 6.19
C SER A 65 15.51 -16.29 7.07
N LYS A 66 15.62 -15.73 8.30
CA LYS A 66 14.48 -15.47 9.21
C LYS A 66 13.71 -14.21 8.80
N SER A 67 12.39 -14.18 9.04
CA SER A 67 11.51 -13.05 8.76
C SER A 67 11.99 -11.76 9.46
N LYS A 68 11.95 -10.63 8.74
CA LYS A 68 12.29 -9.28 9.24
C LYS A 68 11.06 -8.49 9.73
N LEU A 69 9.88 -9.11 9.76
CA LEU A 69 8.64 -8.47 10.19
C LEU A 69 8.50 -8.49 11.71
N ASN A 70 8.49 -7.31 12.32
CA ASN A 70 8.28 -7.16 13.77
C ASN A 70 6.79 -6.94 14.09
N PRO A 71 6.27 -7.45 15.21
CA PRO A 71 4.87 -7.26 15.62
C PRO A 71 4.43 -5.79 15.70
N SER A 72 5.35 -4.89 16.06
CA SER A 72 5.10 -3.44 16.09
C SER A 72 4.71 -2.86 14.72
N GLU A 73 5.30 -3.38 13.63
CA GLU A 73 4.99 -2.95 12.27
C GLU A 73 3.60 -3.41 11.84
N ILE A 74 3.17 -4.60 12.29
CA ILE A 74 1.82 -5.12 12.07
C ILE A 74 0.78 -4.20 12.74
N PHE A 75 1.03 -3.75 13.96
CA PHE A 75 0.11 -2.89 14.69
C PHE A 75 -0.02 -1.49 14.04
N LYS A 76 1.09 -0.92 13.55
CA LYS A 76 1.07 0.34 12.77
C LYS A 76 0.28 0.21 11.47
N PHE A 77 0.40 -0.93 10.80
CA PHE A 77 -0.36 -1.21 9.59
C PHE A 77 -1.87 -1.24 9.86
N LEU A 78 -2.30 -1.92 10.93
CA LEU A 78 -3.69 -2.00 11.33
C LEU A 78 -4.27 -0.61 11.70
N SER A 79 -3.53 0.18 12.47
CA SER A 79 -3.99 1.52 12.89
C SER A 79 -4.14 2.48 11.71
N MET A 80 -3.24 2.41 10.74
CA MET A 80 -3.35 3.16 9.49
C MET A 80 -4.60 2.78 8.70
N CYS A 81 -4.86 1.47 8.53
CA CYS A 81 -6.06 0.99 7.81
C CYS A 81 -7.34 1.52 8.48
N ALA A 82 -7.41 1.47 9.81
CA ALA A 82 -8.51 2.04 10.57
C ALA A 82 -8.66 3.55 10.32
N ARG A 83 -7.56 4.32 10.38
CA ARG A 83 -7.58 5.77 10.15
C ARG A 83 -8.08 6.15 8.75
N ILE A 84 -7.69 5.40 7.70
CA ILE A 84 -8.18 5.62 6.34
C ILE A 84 -9.69 5.36 6.27
N MET A 85 -10.15 4.28 6.88
CA MET A 85 -11.58 3.95 6.94
C MET A 85 -12.40 5.04 7.65
N PHE A 86 -11.89 5.59 8.77
CA PHE A 86 -12.56 6.68 9.50
C PHE A 86 -12.52 8.04 8.77
N ARG A 87 -11.49 8.35 7.97
CA ARG A 87 -11.46 9.58 7.15
C ARG A 87 -12.53 9.57 6.04
N LYS A 88 -12.97 8.40 5.61
CA LYS A 88 -13.98 8.24 4.55
C LYS A 88 -15.41 8.55 5.00
N GLN A 89 -15.69 8.59 6.31
CA GLN A 89 -17.03 8.90 6.86
C GLN A 89 -17.30 10.38 7.11
N ARG A 90 -16.34 11.27 6.80
CA ARG A 90 -16.46 12.72 7.03
C ARG A 90 -16.75 13.55 5.77
N PHE A 91 -17.23 12.89 4.71
CA PHE A 91 -17.81 13.49 3.51
C PHE A 91 -19.16 12.85 3.22
#